data_AF-A0A934E943-F1
#
_entry.id   AF-A0A934E943-F1
#
_cell.length_a   1.000
_cell.length_b   1.000
_cell.length_c   1.000
_cell.angle_alpha   90.00
_cell.angle_beta   90.00
_cell.angle_gamma   90.00
#
_symmetry.space_group_name_H-M   'P 1'
#
loop_
_entity.id
_entity.type
_entity.pdbx_description
1 polymer ?
#
loop_
_entity_poly.entity_id
_entity_poly.type
_entity_poly.pdbx_seq_one_letter_code
_entity_poly.pdbx_strand_id
1 'polypeptide(L)'
;MSLKIVKSEIARFLAAREPQVLALKGAWGIGKTYTWKKLISDFSKTMDLPTHQYSYVSLFGVNSLQDLKYLLFQQSVSNKIIGHEASISSFRDNAIGFSESFGRKGLRLFEKLPVIKDFSSEMRSIAFLSLRNTLVCIDDFERKGYGLKVGDILGLISQFKEEKSSKVALIMNENGFDTSDLKEFEKYREKVIDIELRFDPTVQECIEIAFDENEEMDLKLKTRIAQLGIKNIRIIFRIKRLVRLIAPYLSNSEPEVMDQAIQTLTLLTWCYLSGDVVSPSYEYVKKSHLDLLGSGEKEFSDVEKAWNATLQDYGFMNVDEFDLILAEIVETGYVSEAKLTKPLDDLNLQILANKGDKSFGEAWRLYHDSFENNQDQVISLIYERFKENTKYVSPLNLNGTVSLLRDLGRGDLADDCIQHYVNERKDNPEVFDLDRNPFARDIKDPKIIEEFNKKFVKLSPQKSLRETIAGIAGKNGWGRTDIDVMSNASEDEYYRIFKNENGDHLHSFVNACLQFNRIVNTSEKEKLVASKAEAALMRIAGESEINRRRVAIYGINVNKET
;
A
#
# COMPACT_ATOMS: atom_id res chain seq x y z
N MET A 1 11.81 -23.97 -17.38
CA MET A 1 11.33 -25.33 -17.04
C MET A 1 9.89 -25.17 -16.57
N SER A 2 8.92 -25.95 -17.08
CA SER A 2 7.52 -25.79 -16.67
C SER A 2 7.30 -26.24 -15.23
N LEU A 3 6.28 -25.70 -14.55
CA LEU A 3 5.94 -26.08 -13.18
C LEU A 3 5.61 -27.58 -13.08
N LYS A 4 5.03 -28.14 -14.15
CA LYS A 4 4.74 -29.58 -14.25
C LYS A 4 6.00 -30.43 -14.13
N ILE A 5 7.08 -30.06 -14.82
CA ILE A 5 8.36 -30.79 -14.74
C ILE A 5 8.91 -30.68 -13.32
N VAL A 6 8.94 -29.47 -12.75
CA VAL A 6 9.44 -29.25 -11.38
C VAL A 6 8.66 -30.09 -10.36
N LYS A 7 7.33 -30.12 -10.45
CA LYS A 7 6.47 -30.97 -9.59
C LYS A 7 6.80 -32.45 -9.76
N SER A 8 7.03 -32.92 -10.99
CA SER A 8 7.36 -34.32 -11.25
C SER A 8 8.74 -34.72 -10.72
N GLU A 9 9.73 -33.84 -10.81
CA GLU A 9 11.08 -34.05 -10.29
C GLU A 9 11.08 -34.05 -8.75
N ILE A 10 10.33 -33.14 -8.12
CA ILE A 10 10.13 -33.16 -6.66
C ILE A 10 9.46 -34.48 -6.25
N ALA A 11 8.41 -34.93 -6.94
CA ALA A 11 7.75 -36.19 -6.63
C ALA A 11 8.71 -37.40 -6.76
N ARG A 12 9.56 -37.42 -7.79
CA ARG A 12 10.61 -38.45 -7.94
C ARG A 12 11.61 -38.40 -6.79
N PHE A 13 12.09 -37.22 -6.44
CA PHE A 13 12.96 -37.00 -5.29
C PHE A 13 12.33 -37.51 -3.99
N LEU A 14 11.04 -37.24 -3.75
CA LEU A 14 10.33 -37.70 -2.56
C LEU A 14 10.18 -39.23 -2.52
N ALA A 15 9.89 -39.87 -3.66
CA ALA A 15 9.69 -41.32 -3.75
C ALA A 15 10.97 -42.16 -3.70
N ALA A 16 12.13 -41.61 -4.10
CA ALA A 16 13.38 -42.35 -4.12
C ALA A 16 13.78 -42.89 -2.74
N ARG A 17 14.51 -44.00 -2.62
CA ARG A 17 14.98 -44.48 -1.30
C ARG A 17 16.36 -43.98 -0.91
N GLU A 18 17.11 -43.51 -1.90
CA GLU A 18 18.49 -43.09 -1.76
C GLU A 18 18.56 -41.70 -1.09
N PRO A 19 19.51 -41.48 -0.15
CA PRO A 19 19.83 -40.15 0.38
C PRO A 19 20.30 -39.23 -0.74
N GLN A 20 19.74 -38.03 -0.82
CA GLN A 20 20.02 -37.07 -1.88
C GLN A 20 19.61 -35.66 -1.46
N VAL A 21 20.24 -34.68 -2.10
CA VAL A 21 20.06 -33.25 -1.84
C VAL A 21 19.48 -32.57 -3.08
N LEU A 22 18.33 -31.93 -2.91
CA LEU A 22 17.62 -31.16 -3.92
C LEU A 22 17.74 -29.67 -3.62
N ALA A 23 18.14 -28.84 -4.58
CA ALA A 23 18.03 -27.39 -4.50
C ALA A 23 16.91 -26.87 -5.42
N LEU A 24 15.94 -26.17 -4.82
CA LEU A 24 14.84 -25.49 -5.50
C LEU A 24 15.10 -23.97 -5.50
N LYS A 25 15.51 -23.46 -6.66
CA LYS A 25 16.00 -22.10 -6.86
C LYS A 25 14.98 -21.23 -7.58
N GLY A 26 14.84 -19.97 -7.20
CA GLY A 26 14.06 -19.00 -7.97
C GLY A 26 13.83 -17.69 -7.22
N ALA A 27 13.25 -16.71 -7.89
CA ALA A 27 12.97 -15.39 -7.33
C ALA A 27 12.08 -15.43 -6.06
N TRP A 28 12.05 -14.34 -5.31
CA TRP A 28 11.14 -14.21 -4.17
C TRP A 28 9.68 -14.13 -4.62
N GLY A 29 8.79 -14.68 -3.78
CA GLY A 29 7.34 -14.52 -3.99
C GLY A 29 6.73 -15.33 -5.14
N ILE A 30 7.51 -16.09 -5.92
CA ILE A 30 6.97 -16.91 -7.05
C ILE A 30 6.33 -18.24 -6.62
N GLY A 31 6.36 -18.61 -5.33
CA GLY A 31 5.62 -19.77 -4.82
C GLY A 31 6.40 -21.07 -4.59
N LYS A 32 7.74 -21.00 -4.46
CA LYS A 32 8.59 -22.16 -4.14
C LYS A 32 8.14 -22.89 -2.87
N THR A 33 8.11 -22.19 -1.73
CA THR A 33 7.70 -22.71 -0.42
C THR A 33 6.27 -23.25 -0.43
N TYR A 34 5.35 -22.51 -1.07
CA TYR A 34 3.95 -22.93 -1.18
C TYR A 34 3.84 -24.26 -1.93
N THR A 35 4.51 -24.36 -3.09
CA THR A 35 4.49 -25.58 -3.92
C THR A 35 5.13 -26.75 -3.20
N TRP A 36 6.26 -26.53 -2.51
CA TRP A 36 6.90 -27.57 -1.70
C TRP A 36 5.96 -28.12 -0.63
N LYS A 37 5.36 -27.23 0.19
CA LYS A 37 4.44 -27.63 1.25
C LYS A 37 3.21 -28.38 0.71
N LYS A 38 2.64 -27.91 -0.40
CA LYS A 38 1.50 -28.57 -1.07
C LYS A 38 1.87 -29.97 -1.56
N LEU A 39 2.99 -30.11 -2.27
CA LEU A 39 3.47 -31.40 -2.77
C LEU A 39 3.77 -32.39 -1.65
N ILE A 40 4.39 -31.94 -0.55
CA ILE A 40 4.65 -32.79 0.62
C ILE A 40 3.34 -33.29 1.22
N SER A 41 2.36 -32.40 1.41
CA SER A 41 1.04 -32.77 1.97
C SER A 41 0.26 -33.71 1.06
N ASP A 42 0.30 -33.50 -0.27
CA ASP A 42 -0.39 -34.34 -1.23
C ASP A 42 0.29 -35.71 -1.37
N PHE A 43 1.62 -35.73 -1.34
CA PHE A 43 2.40 -36.97 -1.36
C PHE A 43 2.13 -37.80 -0.11
N SER A 44 2.16 -37.20 1.09
CA SER A 44 1.92 -37.94 2.34
C SER A 44 0.51 -38.51 2.48
N LYS A 45 -0.47 -37.99 1.73
CA LYS A 45 -1.83 -38.56 1.65
C LYS A 45 -1.93 -39.78 0.73
N THR A 46 -1.03 -39.90 -0.24
CA THR A 46 -1.15 -40.87 -1.34
C THR A 46 -0.08 -41.97 -1.28
N MET A 47 1.08 -41.69 -0.70
CA MET A 47 2.20 -42.62 -0.58
C MET A 47 2.93 -42.42 0.75
N ASP A 48 3.48 -43.51 1.29
CA ASP A 48 4.39 -43.42 2.43
C ASP A 48 5.72 -42.80 1.99
N LEU A 49 6.17 -41.77 2.71
CA LEU A 49 7.51 -41.25 2.55
C LEU A 49 8.53 -42.34 2.96
N PRO A 50 9.59 -42.57 2.15
CA PRO A 50 10.67 -43.51 2.51
C PRO A 50 11.38 -43.15 3.83
N THR A 51 11.35 -41.87 4.21
CA THR A 51 11.87 -41.34 5.46
C THR A 51 10.82 -41.41 6.57
N HIS A 52 11.24 -41.73 7.80
CA HIS A 52 10.36 -41.86 8.96
C HIS A 52 9.87 -40.51 9.53
N GLN A 53 10.62 -39.45 9.26
CA GLN A 53 10.35 -38.11 9.80
C GLN A 53 10.44 -37.05 8.70
N TYR A 54 9.75 -35.94 8.91
CA TYR A 54 9.85 -34.71 8.11
C TYR A 54 10.14 -33.53 9.03
N SER A 55 11.10 -32.68 8.66
CA SER A 55 11.41 -31.44 9.39
C SER A 55 11.53 -30.28 8.40
N TYR A 56 10.76 -29.22 8.62
CA TYR A 56 10.81 -27.99 7.82
C TYR A 56 11.29 -26.86 8.70
N VAL A 57 12.40 -26.20 8.32
CA VAL A 57 12.98 -25.04 9.01
C VAL A 57 13.23 -23.92 8.00
N SER A 58 12.84 -22.68 8.32
CA SER A 58 13.32 -21.48 7.62
C SER A 58 14.56 -20.94 8.33
N LEU A 59 15.57 -20.52 7.55
CA LEU A 59 16.80 -19.93 8.09
C LEU A 59 16.67 -18.44 8.42
N PHE A 60 15.53 -17.83 8.13
CA PHE A 60 15.26 -16.44 8.47
C PHE A 60 15.33 -16.24 10.00
N GLY A 61 16.33 -15.50 10.47
CA GLY A 61 16.56 -15.24 11.89
C GLY A 61 17.37 -16.31 12.63
N VAL A 62 17.89 -17.33 11.96
CA VAL A 62 18.74 -18.38 12.56
C VAL A 62 20.20 -17.96 12.52
N ASN A 63 20.83 -17.79 13.70
CA ASN A 63 22.16 -17.18 13.83
C ASN A 63 23.31 -18.16 14.10
N SER A 64 23.05 -19.44 14.39
CA SER A 64 24.11 -20.41 14.65
C SER A 64 23.76 -21.82 14.18
N LEU A 65 24.80 -22.64 13.98
CA LEU A 65 24.64 -24.04 13.55
C LEU A 65 23.94 -24.88 14.63
N GLN A 66 24.13 -24.51 15.91
CA GLN A 66 23.48 -25.19 17.02
C GLN A 66 21.98 -24.89 17.06
N ASP A 67 21.59 -23.63 16.81
CA ASP A 67 20.18 -23.24 16.74
C ASP A 67 19.49 -23.95 15.57
N LEU A 68 20.15 -24.04 14.41
CA LEU A 68 19.64 -24.80 13.27
C LEU A 68 19.41 -26.27 13.62
N LYS A 69 20.40 -26.94 14.21
CA LYS A 69 20.26 -28.35 14.64
C LYS A 69 19.13 -28.54 15.65
N TYR A 70 18.96 -27.58 16.56
CA TYR A 70 17.88 -27.60 17.55
C TYR A 70 16.50 -27.42 16.91
N LEU A 71 16.34 -26.44 16.01
CA LEU A 71 15.09 -26.22 15.28
C LEU A 71 14.71 -27.43 14.42
N LEU A 72 15.68 -28.04 13.74
CA LEU A 72 15.46 -29.26 12.96
C LEU A 72 14.90 -30.40 13.81
N PHE A 73 15.39 -30.55 15.04
CA PHE A 73 14.86 -31.54 15.99
C PHE A 73 13.47 -31.15 16.49
N GLN A 74 13.29 -29.90 16.90
CA GLN A 74 12.03 -29.40 17.45
C GLN A 74 10.87 -29.49 16.44
N GLN A 75 11.15 -29.20 15.17
CA GLN A 75 10.16 -29.19 14.08
C GLN A 75 10.05 -30.53 13.35
N SER A 76 10.81 -31.55 13.77
CA SER A 76 10.66 -32.90 13.23
C SER A 76 9.30 -33.47 13.62
N VAL A 77 8.57 -34.01 12.65
CA VAL A 77 7.30 -34.71 12.86
C VAL A 77 7.38 -36.09 12.25
N SER A 78 6.65 -37.06 12.82
CA SER A 78 6.49 -38.36 12.19
C SER A 78 5.80 -38.19 10.82
N ASN A 79 6.25 -38.97 9.84
CA ASN A 79 5.68 -38.93 8.49
C ASN A 79 4.17 -39.24 8.44
N LYS A 80 3.60 -39.87 9.48
CA LYS A 80 2.17 -40.15 9.63
C LYS A 80 1.31 -38.92 10.01
N ILE A 81 1.92 -37.81 10.41
CA ILE A 81 1.22 -36.61 10.96
C ILE A 81 1.45 -35.38 10.05
N ILE A 82 2.07 -35.57 8.87
CA ILE A 82 2.39 -34.49 7.94
C ILE A 82 1.09 -33.79 7.48
N GLY A 83 0.95 -32.51 7.83
CA GLY A 83 -0.23 -31.68 7.54
C GLY A 83 -0.81 -30.95 8.75
N HIS A 84 -0.37 -31.26 9.97
CA HIS A 84 -0.72 -30.53 11.20
C HIS A 84 0.44 -29.60 11.63
N GLU A 85 0.12 -28.41 12.16
CA GLU A 85 1.13 -27.50 12.72
C GLU A 85 1.90 -28.18 13.87
N ALA A 86 3.23 -28.02 13.86
CA ALA A 86 4.09 -28.55 14.91
C ALA A 86 3.77 -27.83 16.24
N SER A 87 3.05 -28.50 17.13
CA SER A 87 2.71 -27.99 18.46
C SER A 87 3.64 -28.57 19.54
N ILE A 88 3.44 -28.17 20.80
CA ILE A 88 4.09 -28.76 21.98
C ILE A 88 3.87 -30.29 22.05
N SER A 89 2.81 -30.81 21.43
CA SER A 89 2.59 -32.26 21.28
C SER A 89 3.71 -32.94 20.47
N SER A 90 4.17 -32.34 19.37
CA SER A 90 5.28 -32.87 18.55
C SER A 90 6.59 -33.00 19.34
N PHE A 91 6.86 -32.06 20.25
CA PHE A 91 7.99 -32.14 21.17
C PHE A 91 7.84 -33.32 22.15
N ARG A 92 6.63 -33.53 22.70
CA ARG A 92 6.34 -34.68 23.56
C ARG A 92 6.42 -36.00 22.80
N ASP A 93 5.87 -36.07 21.60
CA ASP A 93 5.87 -37.30 20.78
C ASP A 93 7.29 -37.68 20.34
N ASN A 94 8.12 -36.69 19.96
CA ASN A 94 9.54 -36.92 19.68
C ASN A 94 10.32 -37.37 20.92
N ALA A 95 10.02 -36.79 22.09
CA ALA A 95 10.64 -37.20 23.35
C ALA A 95 10.15 -38.58 23.84
N ILE A 96 8.89 -38.93 23.62
CA ILE A 96 8.28 -40.23 23.96
C ILE A 96 8.82 -41.33 23.04
N GLY A 97 8.86 -41.10 21.72
CA GLY A 97 9.45 -42.04 20.76
C GLY A 97 10.96 -42.26 21.01
N PHE A 98 11.65 -41.26 21.54
CA PHE A 98 13.04 -41.39 22.02
C PHE A 98 13.15 -42.29 23.26
N SER A 99 12.17 -42.27 24.18
CA SER A 99 12.17 -43.10 25.40
C SER A 99 11.97 -44.59 25.10
N GLU A 100 11.18 -44.93 24.07
CA GLU A 100 10.91 -46.31 23.67
C GLU A 100 12.12 -46.97 22.99
N SER A 101 12.89 -46.20 22.20
CA SER A 101 14.07 -46.69 21.48
C SER A 101 15.27 -47.04 22.38
N PHE A 102 15.31 -46.60 23.65
CA PHE A 102 16.46 -46.77 24.55
C PHE A 102 16.21 -47.71 25.76
N GLY A 103 15.03 -48.33 25.86
CA GLY A 103 14.68 -49.26 26.94
C GLY A 103 14.63 -48.60 28.33
N ARG A 104 14.32 -49.38 29.38
CA ARG A 104 13.99 -48.90 30.75
C ARG A 104 15.03 -47.99 31.45
N LYS A 105 16.22 -47.80 30.88
CA LYS A 105 17.22 -46.82 31.35
C LYS A 105 16.97 -45.39 30.84
N GLY A 106 16.21 -45.20 29.75
CA GLY A 106 15.85 -43.89 29.20
C GLY A 106 14.78 -43.14 30.01
N LEU A 107 13.93 -43.87 30.76
CA LEU A 107 12.89 -43.29 31.62
C LEU A 107 13.44 -42.37 32.72
N ARG A 108 14.66 -42.62 33.22
CA ARG A 108 15.30 -41.78 34.26
C ARG A 108 15.79 -40.41 33.75
N LEU A 109 15.94 -40.21 32.45
CA LEU A 109 16.22 -38.89 31.89
C LEU A 109 14.96 -38.01 31.85
N PHE A 110 13.78 -38.62 31.82
CA PHE A 110 12.50 -37.91 31.74
C PHE A 110 12.09 -37.26 33.07
N GLU A 111 12.44 -37.87 34.20
CA GLU A 111 12.17 -37.32 35.54
C GLU A 111 12.95 -36.02 35.82
N LYS A 112 13.91 -35.66 34.97
CA LYS A 112 14.70 -34.42 35.03
C LYS A 112 14.34 -33.41 33.93
N LEU A 113 13.17 -33.50 33.32
CA LEU A 113 12.65 -32.48 32.42
C LEU A 113 11.72 -31.52 33.17
N PRO A 114 12.22 -30.52 33.94
CA PRO A 114 11.42 -29.36 34.22
C PRO A 114 11.26 -28.60 32.90
N VAL A 115 10.04 -28.18 32.64
CA VAL A 115 9.67 -27.26 31.57
C VAL A 115 10.69 -26.11 31.52
N ILE A 116 11.50 -26.08 30.46
CA ILE A 116 12.20 -24.92 29.89
C ILE A 116 12.99 -24.08 30.92
N LYS A 117 14.30 -24.32 31.03
CA LYS A 117 15.29 -23.21 31.14
C LYS A 117 16.76 -23.60 30.96
N ASP A 118 17.15 -24.84 31.28
CA ASP A 118 18.56 -25.26 31.14
C ASP A 118 18.72 -26.44 30.18
N PHE A 119 18.80 -26.15 28.88
CA PHE A 119 19.13 -27.15 27.87
C PHE A 119 20.64 -27.24 27.68
N SER A 120 21.27 -28.24 28.31
CA SER A 120 22.72 -28.42 28.30
C SER A 120 23.26 -28.86 26.93
N SER A 121 24.56 -28.63 26.69
CA SER A 121 25.31 -29.00 25.48
C SER A 121 25.12 -30.49 25.10
N GLU A 122 25.02 -31.35 26.10
CA GLU A 122 24.90 -32.80 25.93
C GLU A 122 23.55 -33.20 25.33
N MET A 123 22.44 -32.52 25.69
CA MET A 123 21.12 -32.81 25.12
C MET A 123 21.01 -32.38 23.65
N ARG A 124 21.70 -31.31 23.23
CA ARG A 124 21.75 -30.86 21.82
C ARG A 124 22.39 -31.90 20.91
N SER A 125 23.44 -32.57 21.40
CA SER A 125 24.13 -33.63 20.66
C SER A 125 23.26 -34.88 20.49
N ILE A 126 22.51 -35.26 21.53
CA ILE A 126 21.57 -36.39 21.51
C ILE A 126 20.38 -36.11 20.58
N ALA A 127 19.83 -34.89 20.61
CA ALA A 127 18.76 -34.47 19.71
C ALA A 127 19.17 -34.62 18.24
N PHE A 128 20.36 -34.16 17.86
CA PHE A 128 20.86 -34.32 16.50
C PHE A 128 21.12 -35.79 16.12
N LEU A 129 21.52 -36.65 17.06
CA LEU A 129 21.69 -38.09 16.80
C LEU A 129 20.39 -38.77 16.37
N SER A 130 19.25 -38.31 16.87
CA SER A 130 17.92 -38.84 16.55
C SER A 130 17.41 -38.50 15.15
N LEU A 131 17.96 -37.47 14.50
CA LEU A 131 17.61 -37.04 13.14
C LEU A 131 18.25 -37.94 12.06
N ARG A 132 17.89 -39.23 12.08
CA ARG A 132 18.25 -40.23 11.06
C ARG A 132 17.02 -40.61 10.24
N ASN A 133 17.24 -40.94 8.98
CA ASN A 133 16.16 -41.27 8.04
C ASN A 133 15.05 -40.21 8.01
N THR A 134 15.46 -38.94 7.91
CA THR A 134 14.60 -37.75 7.96
C THR A 134 14.60 -37.07 6.59
N LEU A 135 13.44 -36.61 6.13
CA LEU A 135 13.34 -35.61 5.06
C LEU A 135 13.44 -34.21 5.68
N VAL A 136 14.52 -33.50 5.37
CA VAL A 136 14.78 -32.16 5.88
C VAL A 136 14.50 -31.14 4.78
N CYS A 137 13.70 -30.12 5.06
CA CYS A 137 13.54 -28.96 4.20
C CYS A 137 14.12 -27.74 4.91
N ILE A 138 15.12 -27.11 4.28
CA ILE A 138 15.75 -25.87 4.72
C ILE A 138 15.32 -24.78 3.74
N ASP A 139 14.54 -23.82 4.21
CA ASP A 139 13.99 -22.71 3.41
C ASP A 139 14.67 -21.38 3.75
N ASP A 140 14.48 -20.38 2.88
CA ASP A 140 15.07 -19.04 2.98
C ASP A 140 16.59 -19.09 3.21
N PHE A 141 17.31 -19.96 2.48
CA PHE A 141 18.75 -20.19 2.70
C PHE A 141 19.59 -18.92 2.58
N GLU A 142 19.22 -18.04 1.65
CA GLU A 142 19.86 -16.74 1.45
C GLU A 142 19.64 -15.76 2.62
N ARG A 143 18.69 -16.05 3.54
CA ARG A 143 18.36 -15.19 4.67
C ARG A 143 18.83 -15.71 6.02
N LYS A 144 19.84 -16.60 6.01
CA LYS A 144 20.53 -17.03 7.22
C LYS A 144 21.04 -15.83 8.03
N GLY A 145 21.13 -15.97 9.34
CA GLY A 145 21.74 -14.97 10.21
C GLY A 145 23.25 -14.84 9.98
N TYR A 146 23.81 -13.65 10.22
CA TYR A 146 25.22 -13.33 9.98
C TYR A 146 26.21 -14.23 10.72
N GLY A 147 25.82 -14.76 11.88
CA GLY A 147 26.65 -15.68 12.68
C GLY A 147 26.75 -17.10 12.12
N LEU A 148 25.93 -17.44 11.12
CA LEU A 148 25.88 -18.75 10.49
C LEU A 148 26.48 -18.65 9.08
N LYS A 149 27.52 -19.44 8.78
CA LYS A 149 28.17 -19.43 7.46
C LYS A 149 27.48 -20.39 6.50
N VAL A 150 27.57 -20.09 5.19
CA VAL A 150 27.03 -20.98 4.15
C VAL A 150 27.75 -22.33 4.21
N GLY A 151 29.08 -22.31 4.38
CA GLY A 151 29.88 -23.53 4.48
C GLY A 151 29.46 -24.45 5.64
N ASP A 152 29.11 -23.88 6.79
CA ASP A 152 28.66 -24.65 7.96
C ASP A 152 27.33 -25.37 7.69
N ILE A 153 26.40 -24.69 7.02
CA ILE A 153 25.10 -25.25 6.64
C ILE A 153 25.30 -26.35 5.59
N LEU A 154 26.12 -26.11 4.56
CA LEU A 154 26.41 -27.11 3.53
C LEU A 154 27.13 -28.34 4.11
N GLY A 155 28.04 -28.14 5.07
CA GLY A 155 28.66 -29.23 5.82
C GLY A 155 27.64 -30.07 6.59
N LEU A 156 26.66 -29.43 7.24
CA LEU A 156 25.55 -30.12 7.90
C LEU A 156 24.68 -30.91 6.91
N ILE A 157 24.43 -30.38 5.72
CA ILE A 157 23.65 -31.03 4.67
C ILE A 157 24.38 -32.27 4.15
N SER A 158 25.70 -32.18 3.92
CA SER A 158 26.54 -33.35 3.60
C SER A 158 26.42 -34.42 4.69
N GLN A 159 26.45 -34.02 5.97
CA GLN A 159 26.32 -34.93 7.10
C GLN A 159 24.95 -35.65 7.09
N PHE A 160 23.87 -34.95 6.77
CA PHE A 160 22.54 -35.58 6.63
C PHE A 160 22.50 -36.61 5.49
N LYS A 161 23.08 -36.29 4.34
CA LYS A 161 23.14 -37.20 3.19
C LYS A 161 23.98 -38.44 3.50
N GLU A 162 25.22 -38.24 3.95
CA GLU A 162 26.25 -39.28 4.02
C GLU A 162 26.16 -40.14 5.29
N GLU A 163 25.83 -39.56 6.45
CA GLU A 163 25.90 -40.25 7.74
C GLU A 163 24.54 -40.60 8.34
N LYS A 164 23.46 -39.92 7.92
CA LYS A 164 22.12 -40.04 8.54
C LYS A 164 21.11 -40.76 7.65
N SER A 165 21.49 -41.13 6.43
CA SER A 165 20.59 -41.67 5.41
C SER A 165 19.36 -40.78 5.21
N SER A 166 19.55 -39.46 5.29
CA SER A 166 18.49 -38.46 5.21
C SER A 166 18.47 -37.80 3.83
N LYS A 167 17.32 -37.24 3.49
CA LYS A 167 17.17 -36.41 2.28
C LYS A 167 17.08 -34.96 2.67
N VAL A 168 17.60 -34.08 1.83
CA VAL A 168 17.54 -32.63 2.09
C VAL A 168 16.99 -31.89 0.89
N ALA A 169 16.01 -31.04 1.11
CA ALA A 169 15.57 -30.03 0.15
C ALA A 169 16.00 -28.65 0.63
N LEU A 170 16.64 -27.89 -0.25
CA LEU A 170 17.02 -26.50 -0.03
C LEU A 170 16.13 -25.63 -0.90
N ILE A 171 15.44 -24.67 -0.30
CA ILE A 171 14.68 -23.66 -1.02
C ILE A 171 15.42 -22.33 -0.88
N MET A 172 15.69 -21.68 -2.02
CA MET A 172 16.51 -20.47 -2.02
C MET A 172 16.21 -19.52 -3.17
N ASN A 173 16.66 -18.28 -3.00
CA ASN A 173 16.81 -17.29 -4.06
C ASN A 173 18.29 -16.94 -4.25
N GLU A 174 18.88 -17.34 -5.38
CA GLU A 174 20.30 -17.09 -5.67
C GLU A 174 20.63 -15.59 -5.70
N ASN A 175 19.71 -14.76 -6.20
CA ASN A 175 19.90 -13.31 -6.25
C ASN A 175 19.73 -12.62 -4.89
N GLY A 176 19.33 -13.36 -3.85
CA GLY A 176 19.17 -12.83 -2.51
C GLY A 176 20.38 -13.04 -1.61
N PHE A 177 21.43 -13.70 -2.09
CA PHE A 177 22.69 -13.84 -1.35
C PHE A 177 23.55 -12.59 -1.46
N ASP A 178 24.26 -12.27 -0.38
CA ASP A 178 25.40 -11.38 -0.45
C ASP A 178 26.55 -12.02 -1.23
N THR A 179 27.40 -11.20 -1.85
CA THR A 179 28.47 -11.64 -2.76
C THR A 179 29.42 -12.69 -2.14
N SER A 180 29.72 -12.61 -0.85
CA SER A 180 30.58 -13.58 -0.16
C SER A 180 29.89 -14.93 0.02
N ASP A 181 28.62 -14.92 0.43
CA ASP A 181 27.83 -16.11 0.68
C ASP A 181 27.55 -16.86 -0.64
N LEU A 182 27.28 -16.12 -1.72
CA LEU A 182 27.09 -16.70 -3.05
C LEU A 182 28.34 -17.45 -3.53
N LYS A 183 29.52 -16.85 -3.38
CA LYS A 183 30.80 -17.50 -3.72
C LYS A 183 31.06 -18.75 -2.89
N GLU A 184 30.74 -18.70 -1.60
CA GLU A 184 30.89 -19.86 -0.72
C GLU A 184 29.92 -20.98 -1.14
N PHE A 185 28.68 -20.64 -1.48
CA PHE A 185 27.71 -21.60 -2.01
C PHE A 185 28.21 -22.25 -3.30
N GLU A 186 28.60 -21.46 -4.30
CA GLU A 186 29.08 -21.96 -5.59
C GLU A 186 30.28 -22.92 -5.45
N LYS A 187 31.19 -22.64 -4.51
CA LYS A 187 32.36 -23.48 -4.24
C LYS A 187 32.01 -24.90 -3.80
N TYR A 188 30.98 -25.05 -2.95
CA TYR A 188 30.62 -26.36 -2.38
C TYR A 188 29.40 -27.00 -3.07
N ARG A 189 28.70 -26.26 -3.92
CA ARG A 189 27.48 -26.66 -4.64
C ARG A 189 27.61 -28.01 -5.33
N GLU A 190 28.65 -28.21 -6.15
CA GLU A 190 28.85 -29.43 -6.94
C GLU A 190 29.00 -30.69 -6.07
N LYS A 191 29.64 -30.56 -4.91
CA LYS A 191 29.81 -31.68 -3.97
C LYS A 191 28.53 -32.04 -3.22
N VAL A 192 27.75 -31.02 -2.84
CA VAL A 192 26.65 -31.18 -1.87
C VAL A 192 25.32 -31.44 -2.57
N ILE A 193 25.04 -30.76 -3.68
CA ILE A 193 23.73 -30.75 -4.35
C ILE A 193 23.70 -31.80 -5.46
N ASP A 194 22.74 -32.72 -5.39
CA ASP A 194 22.59 -33.80 -6.38
C ASP A 194 21.58 -33.43 -7.48
N ILE A 195 20.53 -32.67 -7.13
CA ILE A 195 19.48 -32.25 -8.07
C ILE A 195 19.24 -30.75 -7.95
N GLU A 196 19.20 -30.05 -9.08
CA GLU A 196 18.90 -28.62 -9.12
C GLU A 196 17.71 -28.31 -10.00
N LEU A 197 16.72 -27.67 -9.40
CA LEU A 197 15.50 -27.27 -10.08
C LEU A 197 15.36 -25.75 -10.04
N ARG A 198 15.27 -25.14 -11.22
CA ARG A 198 14.87 -23.75 -11.37
C ARG A 198 13.34 -23.66 -11.37
N PHE A 199 12.80 -23.08 -10.31
CA PHE A 199 11.40 -22.72 -10.15
C PHE A 199 11.16 -21.35 -10.79
N ASP A 200 10.49 -21.31 -11.93
CA ASP A 200 10.15 -20.09 -12.66
C ASP A 200 8.80 -20.30 -13.38
N PRO A 201 7.69 -20.28 -12.63
CA PRO A 201 6.37 -20.50 -13.19
C PRO A 201 5.99 -19.37 -14.16
N THR A 202 5.15 -19.73 -15.11
CA THR A 202 4.44 -18.78 -15.97
C THR A 202 3.39 -18.01 -15.15
N VAL A 203 2.90 -16.89 -15.68
CA VAL A 203 1.84 -16.10 -15.04
C VAL A 203 0.57 -16.94 -14.84
N GLN A 204 0.23 -17.79 -15.81
CA GLN A 204 -0.91 -18.71 -15.71
C GLN A 204 -0.73 -19.74 -14.59
N GLU A 205 0.46 -20.34 -14.48
CA GLU A 205 0.77 -21.26 -13.37
C GLU A 205 0.72 -20.55 -12.00
N CYS A 206 1.11 -19.27 -11.92
CA CYS A 206 0.96 -18.47 -10.69
C CYS A 206 -0.50 -18.17 -10.35
N ILE A 207 -1.33 -17.90 -11.36
CA ILE A 207 -2.77 -17.71 -11.22
C ILE A 207 -3.41 -19.01 -10.70
N GLU A 208 -3.09 -20.16 -11.28
CA GLU A 208 -3.57 -21.47 -10.82
C GLU A 208 -3.15 -21.80 -9.38
N ILE A 209 -2.03 -21.27 -8.91
CA ILE A 209 -1.59 -21.42 -7.52
C ILE A 209 -2.45 -20.57 -6.56
N ALA A 210 -2.88 -19.38 -6.98
CA ALA A 210 -3.52 -18.40 -6.10
C ALA A 210 -5.07 -18.48 -6.09
N PHE A 211 -5.66 -19.14 -7.09
CA PHE A 211 -7.10 -19.20 -7.26
C PHE A 211 -7.58 -20.65 -7.42
N ASP A 212 -8.31 -21.14 -6.42
CA ASP A 212 -8.90 -22.49 -6.41
C ASP A 212 -10.33 -22.53 -7.00
N GLU A 213 -11.00 -21.38 -7.11
CA GLU A 213 -12.41 -21.26 -7.52
C GLU A 213 -12.58 -20.33 -8.76
N ASN A 214 -13.75 -20.45 -9.39
CA ASN A 214 -14.15 -19.67 -10.58
C ASN A 214 -15.36 -18.80 -10.29
N GLU A 215 -15.27 -17.96 -9.26
CA GLU A 215 -16.22 -16.85 -9.07
C GLU A 215 -15.98 -15.77 -10.13
N GLU A 216 -17.01 -14.99 -10.48
CA GLU A 216 -16.91 -13.94 -11.50
C GLU A 216 -15.82 -12.91 -11.19
N MET A 217 -15.74 -12.48 -9.93
CA MET A 217 -14.70 -11.57 -9.43
C MET A 217 -13.30 -12.17 -9.61
N ASP A 218 -13.13 -13.47 -9.32
CA ASP A 218 -11.85 -14.16 -9.49
C ASP A 218 -11.48 -14.22 -10.99
N LEU A 219 -12.43 -14.42 -11.92
CA LEU A 219 -12.15 -14.36 -13.37
C LEU A 219 -11.67 -12.98 -13.84
N LYS A 220 -12.30 -11.91 -13.34
CA LYS A 220 -11.87 -10.52 -13.61
C LYS A 220 -10.46 -10.26 -13.08
N LEU A 221 -10.15 -10.72 -11.87
CA LEU A 221 -8.81 -10.62 -11.29
C LEU A 221 -7.76 -11.39 -12.10
N LYS A 222 -8.05 -12.65 -12.47
CA LYS A 222 -7.15 -13.48 -13.30
C LYS A 222 -6.78 -12.76 -14.60
N THR A 223 -7.76 -12.13 -15.24
CA THR A 223 -7.56 -11.38 -16.48
C THR A 223 -6.63 -10.19 -16.27
N ARG A 224 -6.87 -9.35 -15.25
CA ARG A 224 -6.03 -8.17 -14.95
C ARG A 224 -4.62 -8.55 -14.51
N ILE A 225 -4.48 -9.59 -13.69
CA ILE A 225 -3.18 -10.14 -13.25
C ILE A 225 -2.37 -10.64 -14.46
N ALA A 226 -3.03 -11.33 -15.39
CA ALA A 226 -2.40 -11.82 -16.62
C ALA A 226 -1.94 -10.67 -17.52
N GLN A 227 -2.78 -9.63 -17.67
CA GLN A 227 -2.49 -8.44 -18.47
C GLN A 227 -1.24 -7.71 -17.96
N LEU A 228 -1.08 -7.58 -16.64
CA LEU A 228 0.10 -6.97 -16.01
C LEU A 228 1.30 -7.93 -15.86
N GLY A 229 1.16 -9.21 -16.22
CA GLY A 229 2.25 -10.18 -16.15
C GLY A 229 2.74 -10.51 -14.74
N ILE A 230 1.89 -10.35 -13.71
CA ILE A 230 2.31 -10.48 -12.30
C ILE A 230 2.63 -11.94 -11.96
N LYS A 231 3.89 -12.24 -11.66
CA LYS A 231 4.35 -13.58 -11.23
C LYS A 231 4.44 -13.77 -9.72
N ASN A 232 4.50 -12.69 -8.94
CA ASN A 232 4.66 -12.78 -7.49
C ASN A 232 3.33 -13.15 -6.83
N ILE A 233 3.17 -14.41 -6.42
CA ILE A 233 1.94 -14.92 -5.80
C ILE A 233 1.61 -14.21 -4.48
N ARG A 234 2.58 -13.63 -3.76
CA ARG A 234 2.31 -12.84 -2.55
C ARG A 234 1.58 -11.54 -2.90
N ILE A 235 1.95 -10.89 -4.01
CA ILE A 235 1.25 -9.71 -4.54
C ILE A 235 -0.16 -10.12 -4.98
N ILE A 236 -0.30 -11.23 -5.70
CA ILE A 236 -1.61 -11.76 -6.13
C ILE A 236 -2.54 -11.99 -4.91
N PHE A 237 -2.05 -12.66 -3.86
CA PHE A 237 -2.84 -12.87 -2.64
C PHE A 237 -3.20 -11.55 -1.94
N ARG A 238 -2.32 -10.55 -1.98
CA ARG A 238 -2.61 -9.22 -1.43
C ARG A 238 -3.73 -8.53 -2.22
N ILE A 239 -3.66 -8.53 -3.56
CA ILE A 239 -4.70 -8.00 -4.45
C ILE A 239 -6.03 -8.66 -4.13
N LYS A 240 -6.08 -10.00 -4.13
CA LYS A 240 -7.29 -10.77 -3.81
C LYS A 240 -7.89 -10.39 -2.46
N ARG A 241 -7.04 -10.20 -1.44
CA ARG A 241 -7.48 -9.77 -0.10
C ARG A 241 -8.09 -8.36 -0.13
N LEU A 242 -7.45 -7.39 -0.80
CA LEU A 242 -7.94 -6.01 -0.84
C LEU A 242 -9.24 -5.88 -1.62
N VAL A 243 -9.39 -6.62 -2.73
CA VAL A 243 -10.63 -6.65 -3.51
C VAL A 243 -11.77 -7.27 -2.70
N ARG A 244 -11.51 -8.39 -2.00
CA ARG A 244 -12.50 -8.97 -1.08
C ARG A 244 -12.84 -8.06 0.10
N LEU A 245 -11.91 -7.21 0.53
CA LEU A 245 -12.13 -6.25 1.60
C LEU A 245 -13.06 -5.12 1.16
N ILE A 246 -12.92 -4.60 -0.06
CA ILE A 246 -13.78 -3.52 -0.56
C ILE A 246 -15.13 -4.02 -1.08
N ALA A 247 -15.20 -5.28 -1.54
CA ALA A 247 -16.39 -5.82 -2.21
C ALA A 247 -17.73 -5.63 -1.48
N PRO A 248 -17.83 -5.81 -0.15
CA PRO A 248 -19.09 -5.60 0.57
C PRO A 248 -19.63 -4.16 0.44
N TYR A 249 -18.73 -3.17 0.38
CA TYR A 249 -19.08 -1.75 0.27
C TYR A 249 -19.64 -1.38 -1.11
N LEU A 250 -19.27 -2.14 -2.15
CA LEU A 250 -19.67 -1.88 -3.54
C LEU A 250 -20.90 -2.69 -3.98
N SER A 251 -21.46 -3.50 -3.08
CA SER A 251 -22.52 -4.47 -3.40
C SER A 251 -23.84 -3.84 -3.89
N ASN A 252 -24.10 -2.58 -3.53
CA ASN A 252 -25.29 -1.82 -3.95
C ASN A 252 -25.01 -0.84 -5.10
N SER A 253 -23.78 -0.85 -5.64
CA SER A 253 -23.36 0.01 -6.74
C SER A 253 -23.49 -0.71 -8.09
N GLU A 254 -23.39 0.05 -9.18
CA GLU A 254 -23.34 -0.51 -10.52
C GLU A 254 -22.09 -1.41 -10.72
N PRO A 255 -22.17 -2.49 -11.54
CA PRO A 255 -21.08 -3.44 -11.72
C PRO A 255 -19.74 -2.81 -12.15
N GLU A 256 -19.79 -1.71 -12.90
CA GLU A 256 -18.63 -0.98 -13.38
C GLU A 256 -17.78 -0.38 -12.25
N VAL A 257 -18.39 -0.08 -11.09
CA VAL A 257 -17.65 0.36 -9.90
C VAL A 257 -16.75 -0.75 -9.39
N MET A 258 -17.25 -1.99 -9.36
CA MET A 258 -16.45 -3.16 -8.99
C MET A 258 -15.34 -3.40 -10.01
N ASP A 259 -15.63 -3.24 -11.30
CA ASP A 259 -14.65 -3.41 -12.36
C ASP A 259 -13.50 -2.41 -12.27
N GLN A 260 -13.82 -1.14 -11.99
CA GLN A 260 -12.82 -0.11 -11.69
C GLN A 260 -12.02 -0.46 -10.43
N ALA A 261 -12.69 -0.86 -9.34
CA ALA A 261 -12.00 -1.24 -8.10
C ALA A 261 -11.01 -2.40 -8.32
N ILE A 262 -11.41 -3.42 -9.09
CA ILE A 262 -10.54 -4.55 -9.46
C ILE A 262 -9.35 -4.06 -10.29
N GLN A 263 -9.59 -3.21 -11.30
CA GLN A 263 -8.56 -2.68 -12.18
C GLN A 263 -7.52 -1.87 -11.38
N THR A 264 -7.99 -0.92 -10.57
CA THR A 264 -7.16 -0.01 -9.78
C THR A 264 -6.39 -0.75 -8.69
N LEU A 265 -7.06 -1.58 -7.88
CA LEU A 265 -6.39 -2.32 -6.81
C LEU A 265 -5.33 -3.29 -7.35
N THR A 266 -5.57 -3.91 -8.50
CA THR A 266 -4.57 -4.81 -9.12
C THR A 266 -3.32 -4.02 -9.52
N LEU A 267 -3.48 -2.91 -10.23
CA LEU A 267 -2.37 -2.07 -10.69
C LEU A 267 -1.61 -1.44 -9.52
N LEU A 268 -2.32 -0.75 -8.63
CA LEU A 268 -1.70 -0.02 -7.53
C LEU A 268 -1.00 -0.94 -6.54
N THR A 269 -1.56 -2.12 -6.24
CA THR A 269 -0.89 -3.10 -5.37
C THR A 269 0.36 -3.67 -6.02
N TRP A 270 0.34 -3.88 -7.34
CA TRP A 270 1.53 -4.31 -8.07
C TRP A 270 2.61 -3.22 -8.00
N CYS A 271 2.31 -1.99 -8.42
CA CYS A 271 3.24 -0.86 -8.37
C CYS A 271 3.80 -0.59 -6.97
N TYR A 272 2.99 -0.76 -5.92
CA TYR A 272 3.41 -0.54 -4.54
C TYR A 272 4.37 -1.62 -4.02
N LEU A 273 4.25 -2.87 -4.48
CA LEU A 273 4.96 -4.01 -3.89
C LEU A 273 6.03 -4.65 -4.78
N SER A 274 6.00 -4.43 -6.10
CA SER A 274 6.91 -5.10 -7.03
C SER A 274 8.36 -4.63 -6.87
N GLY A 275 8.57 -3.33 -6.60
CA GLY A 275 9.90 -2.74 -6.40
C GLY A 275 10.88 -2.98 -7.57
N ASP A 276 10.35 -3.32 -8.74
CA ASP A 276 11.11 -3.65 -9.95
C ASP A 276 11.04 -2.50 -10.97
N VAL A 277 11.93 -2.52 -11.96
CA VAL A 277 12.03 -1.45 -12.97
C VAL A 277 10.91 -1.54 -14.02
N VAL A 278 10.24 -2.70 -14.12
CA VAL A 278 9.18 -2.96 -15.09
C VAL A 278 7.88 -2.31 -14.64
N SER A 279 7.56 -2.41 -13.35
CA SER A 279 6.39 -1.79 -12.75
C SER A 279 6.52 -0.26 -12.71
N PRO A 280 5.48 0.49 -13.12
CA PRO A 280 5.44 1.93 -12.88
C PRO A 280 5.62 2.24 -11.40
N SER A 281 6.37 3.29 -11.07
CA SER A 281 6.47 3.69 -9.68
C SER A 281 5.10 4.09 -9.14
N TYR A 282 4.80 3.69 -7.91
CA TYR A 282 3.49 3.93 -7.28
C TYR A 282 3.07 5.42 -7.28
N GLU A 283 4.02 6.32 -7.03
CA GLU A 283 3.79 7.76 -7.06
C GLU A 283 3.58 8.30 -8.49
N TYR A 284 4.20 7.69 -9.50
CA TYR A 284 3.97 8.07 -10.90
C TYR A 284 2.52 7.80 -11.29
N VAL A 285 1.99 6.62 -10.97
CA VAL A 285 0.60 6.26 -11.27
C VAL A 285 -0.37 7.20 -10.56
N LYS A 286 -0.15 7.51 -9.27
CA LYS A 286 -1.01 8.43 -8.50
C LYS A 286 -1.03 9.87 -9.03
N LYS A 287 0.09 10.36 -9.57
CA LYS A 287 0.22 11.74 -10.08
C LYS A 287 -0.26 11.91 -11.52
N SER A 288 -0.56 10.80 -12.20
CA SER A 288 -0.77 10.74 -13.65
C SER A 288 -2.01 11.49 -14.19
N HIS A 289 -2.85 12.10 -13.33
CA HIS A 289 -4.02 12.86 -13.77
C HIS A 289 -3.70 14.05 -14.69
N LEU A 290 -2.47 14.58 -14.67
CA LEU A 290 -2.09 15.79 -15.43
C LEU A 290 -0.97 15.58 -16.46
N ASP A 291 -0.02 14.68 -16.21
CA ASP A 291 1.14 14.51 -17.11
C ASP A 291 0.79 13.71 -18.38
N LEU A 292 -0.26 12.87 -18.36
CA LEU A 292 -0.69 12.06 -19.51
C LEU A 292 -1.53 12.83 -20.55
N LEU A 293 -1.95 14.07 -20.21
CA LEU A 293 -2.70 14.99 -21.07
C LEU A 293 -1.80 15.85 -21.98
N GLY A 294 -0.52 15.48 -22.09
CA GLY A 294 0.39 16.14 -23.02
C GLY A 294 0.68 17.60 -22.67
N SER A 295 0.62 17.98 -21.38
CA SER A 295 1.10 19.30 -20.95
C SER A 295 2.56 19.46 -21.39
N GLY A 296 2.78 20.38 -22.34
CA GLY A 296 3.95 20.44 -23.20
C GLY A 296 5.32 20.44 -22.52
N GLU A 297 6.33 20.06 -23.32
CA GLU A 297 7.78 20.13 -23.05
C GLU A 297 8.37 19.22 -21.95
N LYS A 298 7.64 18.19 -21.47
CA LYS A 298 8.24 17.20 -20.57
C LYS A 298 8.87 16.04 -21.35
N GLU A 299 10.20 15.99 -21.43
CA GLU A 299 10.90 14.82 -21.97
C GLU A 299 10.75 13.63 -21.02
N PHE A 300 9.97 12.62 -21.43
CA PHE A 300 9.88 11.36 -20.70
C PHE A 300 11.17 10.54 -20.91
N SER A 301 11.70 9.99 -19.82
CA SER A 301 12.75 8.97 -19.87
C SER A 301 12.24 7.70 -20.58
N ASP A 302 13.16 6.86 -21.06
CA ASP A 302 12.78 5.60 -21.72
C ASP A 302 12.01 4.64 -20.79
N VAL A 303 12.26 4.73 -19.48
CA VAL A 303 11.52 3.98 -18.45
C VAL A 303 10.08 4.51 -18.34
N GLU A 304 9.88 5.83 -18.29
CA GLU A 304 8.54 6.43 -18.24
C GLU A 304 7.74 6.17 -19.51
N LYS A 305 8.39 6.15 -20.69
CA LYS A 305 7.72 5.75 -21.95
C LYS A 305 7.23 4.30 -21.87
N ALA A 306 8.03 3.38 -21.31
CA ALA A 306 7.62 2.00 -21.11
C ALA A 306 6.47 1.87 -20.09
N TRP A 307 6.49 2.69 -19.03
CA TRP A 307 5.39 2.76 -18.07
C TRP A 307 4.10 3.25 -18.72
N ASN A 308 4.16 4.31 -19.52
CA ASN A 308 3.00 4.84 -20.24
C ASN A 308 2.41 3.81 -21.21
N ALA A 309 3.25 3.09 -21.95
CA ALA A 309 2.78 1.99 -22.79
C ALA A 309 2.08 0.90 -21.97
N THR A 310 2.63 0.54 -20.81
CA THR A 310 2.01 -0.45 -19.90
C THR A 310 0.66 0.02 -19.37
N LEU A 311 0.54 1.30 -18.97
CA LEU A 311 -0.71 1.87 -18.46
C LEU A 311 -1.78 1.98 -19.56
N GLN A 312 -1.38 2.37 -20.77
CA GLN A 312 -2.25 2.42 -21.94
C GLN A 312 -2.76 1.03 -22.34
N ASP A 313 -1.87 0.04 -22.45
CA ASP A 313 -2.22 -1.35 -22.74
C ASP A 313 -3.12 -1.95 -21.66
N TYR A 314 -2.96 -1.51 -20.40
CA TYR A 314 -3.81 -1.90 -19.27
C TYR A 314 -5.17 -1.19 -19.25
N GLY A 315 -5.31 -0.10 -20.01
CA GLY A 315 -6.51 0.74 -20.07
C GLY A 315 -6.70 1.61 -18.82
N PHE A 316 -5.61 2.04 -18.19
CA PHE A 316 -5.63 2.87 -16.98
C PHE A 316 -4.99 4.23 -17.28
N MET A 317 -5.81 5.17 -17.75
CA MET A 317 -5.36 6.47 -18.27
C MET A 317 -5.62 7.62 -17.29
N ASN A 318 -6.64 7.50 -16.44
CA ASN A 318 -7.08 8.53 -15.52
C ASN A 318 -7.21 7.94 -14.11
N VAL A 319 -6.95 8.76 -13.10
CA VAL A 319 -7.09 8.43 -11.67
C VAL A 319 -8.12 9.38 -11.07
N ASP A 320 -9.24 8.87 -10.60
CA ASP A 320 -10.27 9.68 -9.96
C ASP A 320 -10.18 9.68 -8.42
N GLU A 321 -11.14 10.34 -7.79
CA GLU A 321 -11.22 10.43 -6.32
C GLU A 321 -11.40 9.06 -5.66
N PHE A 322 -12.16 8.16 -6.27
CA PHE A 322 -12.37 6.80 -5.77
C PHE A 322 -11.07 5.98 -5.87
N ASP A 323 -10.34 6.08 -6.98
CA ASP A 323 -9.05 5.43 -7.16
C ASP A 323 -8.01 5.85 -6.11
N LEU A 324 -8.02 7.12 -5.72
CA LEU A 324 -7.14 7.62 -4.67
C LEU A 324 -7.51 7.09 -3.27
N ILE A 325 -8.80 6.84 -3.00
CA ILE A 325 -9.20 6.11 -1.79
C ILE A 325 -8.72 4.65 -1.84
N LEU A 326 -8.80 4.00 -3.01
CA LEU A 326 -8.24 2.66 -3.19
C LEU A 326 -6.72 2.64 -2.99
N ALA A 327 -6.02 3.69 -3.41
CA ALA A 327 -4.59 3.89 -3.14
C ALA A 327 -4.31 3.94 -1.63
N GLU A 328 -5.09 4.69 -0.85
CA GLU A 328 -4.98 4.70 0.62
C GLU A 328 -5.23 3.31 1.21
N ILE A 329 -6.15 2.53 0.67
CA ILE A 329 -6.41 1.14 1.09
C ILE A 329 -5.22 0.23 0.77
N VAL A 330 -4.52 0.43 -0.34
CA VAL A 330 -3.28 -0.32 -0.68
C VAL A 330 -2.19 -0.05 0.37
N GLU A 331 -2.01 1.23 0.73
CA GLU A 331 -1.01 1.69 1.70
C GLU A 331 -1.32 1.20 3.13
N THR A 332 -2.57 1.33 3.56
CA THR A 332 -2.98 1.10 4.96
C THR A 332 -3.49 -0.32 5.22
N GLY A 333 -4.07 -0.97 4.21
CA GLY A 333 -4.68 -2.30 4.31
C GLY A 333 -6.05 -2.36 4.99
N TYR A 334 -6.74 -1.23 5.19
CA TYR A 334 -8.10 -1.17 5.74
C TYR A 334 -8.96 -0.12 5.02
N VAL A 335 -10.29 -0.19 5.16
CA VAL A 335 -11.24 0.74 4.54
C VAL A 335 -11.68 1.79 5.56
N SER A 336 -11.62 3.07 5.17
CA SER A 336 -12.21 4.18 5.94
C SER A 336 -13.57 4.54 5.35
N GLU A 337 -14.65 4.07 5.96
CA GLU A 337 -16.02 4.30 5.46
C GLU A 337 -16.33 5.80 5.29
N ALA A 338 -15.92 6.62 6.27
CA ALA A 338 -16.13 8.07 6.25
C ALA A 338 -15.50 8.76 5.03
N LYS A 339 -14.41 8.22 4.48
CA LYS A 339 -13.75 8.74 3.28
C LYS A 339 -14.26 8.10 1.99
N LEU A 340 -14.82 6.89 2.07
CA LEU A 340 -15.26 6.11 0.91
C LEU A 340 -16.63 6.53 0.40
N THR A 341 -17.59 6.80 1.29
CA THR A 341 -19.01 6.95 0.92
C THR A 341 -19.22 7.99 -0.19
N LYS A 342 -18.68 9.20 -0.03
CA LYS A 342 -18.93 10.29 -0.98
C LYS A 342 -18.30 10.03 -2.36
N PRO A 343 -16.99 9.70 -2.50
CA PRO A 343 -16.41 9.34 -3.79
C PRO A 343 -17.09 8.14 -4.46
N LEU A 344 -17.52 7.14 -3.68
CA LEU A 344 -18.25 5.97 -4.18
C LEU A 344 -19.62 6.36 -4.76
N ASP A 345 -20.40 7.14 -4.01
CA ASP A 345 -21.73 7.58 -4.43
C ASP A 345 -21.64 8.48 -5.67
N ASP A 346 -20.68 9.40 -5.70
CA ASP A 346 -20.42 10.29 -6.84
C ASP A 346 -20.04 9.49 -8.10
N LEU A 347 -19.13 8.51 -7.98
CA LEU A 347 -18.75 7.63 -9.08
C LEU A 347 -19.94 6.79 -9.57
N ASN A 348 -20.71 6.22 -8.65
CA ASN A 348 -21.87 5.40 -9.01
C ASN A 348 -22.95 6.22 -9.75
N LEU A 349 -23.22 7.44 -9.29
CA LEU A 349 -24.11 8.37 -9.98
C LEU A 349 -23.58 8.76 -11.36
N GLN A 350 -22.26 8.98 -11.48
CA GLN A 350 -21.62 9.26 -12.76
C GLN A 350 -21.77 8.08 -13.74
N ILE A 351 -21.59 6.84 -13.28
CA ILE A 351 -21.80 5.64 -14.10
C ILE A 351 -23.27 5.52 -14.54
N LEU A 352 -24.22 5.71 -13.62
CA LEU A 352 -25.64 5.70 -13.93
C LEU A 352 -26.02 6.78 -14.95
N ALA A 353 -25.49 7.99 -14.82
CA ALA A 353 -25.69 9.07 -15.76
C ALA A 353 -25.11 8.74 -17.15
N ASN A 354 -23.91 8.15 -17.19
CA ASN A 354 -23.25 7.73 -18.43
C ASN A 354 -23.98 6.58 -19.15
N LYS A 355 -24.74 5.74 -18.44
CA LYS A 355 -25.63 4.73 -19.04
C LYS A 355 -26.89 5.35 -19.67
N GLY A 356 -27.26 6.56 -19.25
CA GLY A 356 -28.51 7.24 -19.61
C GLY A 356 -28.52 7.90 -20.99
N ASP A 357 -27.40 8.46 -21.45
CA ASP A 357 -27.21 8.91 -22.84
C ASP A 357 -25.78 9.49 -22.96
N LYS A 358 -24.97 8.93 -23.86
CA LYS A 358 -23.68 9.44 -24.39
C LYS A 358 -22.61 9.81 -23.35
N SER A 359 -21.67 8.90 -23.13
CA SER A 359 -20.71 8.98 -22.02
C SER A 359 -19.63 10.05 -22.16
N PHE A 360 -19.28 10.70 -21.05
CA PHE A 360 -18.11 11.60 -20.94
C PHE A 360 -16.78 10.87 -21.22
N GLY A 361 -16.72 9.56 -20.97
CA GLY A 361 -15.57 8.71 -21.27
C GLY A 361 -15.31 8.50 -22.77
N GLU A 362 -16.34 8.48 -23.62
CA GLU A 362 -16.15 8.44 -25.09
C GLU A 362 -15.41 9.67 -25.62
N ALA A 363 -15.64 10.84 -25.02
CA ALA A 363 -14.96 12.06 -25.40
C ALA A 363 -13.45 11.98 -25.13
N TRP A 364 -13.07 11.40 -24.00
CA TRP A 364 -11.68 11.14 -23.65
C TRP A 364 -11.03 10.06 -24.50
N ARG A 365 -11.77 9.02 -24.91
CA ARG A 365 -11.28 8.04 -25.89
C ARG A 365 -10.93 8.69 -27.22
N LEU A 366 -11.75 9.63 -27.71
CA LEU A 366 -11.44 10.34 -28.96
C LEU A 366 -10.11 11.11 -28.88
N TYR A 367 -9.76 11.63 -27.69
CA TYR A 367 -8.48 12.28 -27.44
C TYR A 367 -7.30 11.28 -27.37
N HIS A 368 -7.49 10.11 -26.76
CA HIS A 368 -6.41 9.13 -26.55
C HIS A 368 -6.22 8.11 -27.68
N ASP A 369 -7.28 7.79 -28.42
CA ASP A 369 -7.31 6.66 -29.36
C ASP A 369 -7.16 7.11 -30.83
N SER A 370 -6.77 8.36 -31.08
CA SER A 370 -6.59 8.90 -32.44
C SER A 370 -5.35 9.78 -32.57
N PHE A 371 -4.68 9.67 -33.71
CA PHE A 371 -3.64 10.61 -34.17
C PHE A 371 -4.13 11.49 -35.32
N GLU A 372 -5.42 11.44 -35.66
CA GLU A 372 -5.99 12.32 -36.67
C GLU A 372 -5.95 13.77 -36.19
N ASN A 373 -5.83 14.74 -37.11
CA ASN A 373 -5.96 16.15 -36.77
C ASN A 373 -7.44 16.52 -36.57
N ASN A 374 -8.02 16.02 -35.48
CA ASN A 374 -9.42 16.16 -35.11
C ASN A 374 -9.60 17.07 -33.87
N GLN A 375 -8.67 18.01 -33.64
CA GLN A 375 -8.65 18.87 -32.46
C GLN A 375 -10.01 19.53 -32.18
N ASP A 376 -10.64 20.11 -33.20
CA ASP A 376 -11.96 20.75 -33.06
C ASP A 376 -13.06 19.76 -32.67
N GLN A 377 -12.97 18.53 -33.16
CA GLN A 377 -13.91 17.46 -32.82
C GLN A 377 -13.73 17.01 -31.37
N VAL A 378 -12.48 16.83 -30.92
CA VAL A 378 -12.15 16.48 -29.53
C VAL A 378 -12.63 17.57 -28.58
N ILE A 379 -12.27 18.83 -28.87
CA ILE A 379 -12.67 19.98 -28.06
C ILE A 379 -14.20 20.06 -27.97
N SER A 380 -14.90 19.97 -29.11
CA SER A 380 -16.35 20.07 -29.15
C SER A 380 -17.01 18.94 -28.37
N LEU A 381 -16.55 17.70 -28.55
CA LEU A 381 -17.13 16.53 -27.89
C LEU A 381 -16.87 16.54 -26.38
N ILE A 382 -15.65 16.85 -25.93
CA ILE A 382 -15.33 16.96 -24.49
C ILE A 382 -16.15 18.07 -23.85
N TYR A 383 -16.24 19.23 -24.50
CA TYR A 383 -16.99 20.37 -24.01
C TYR A 383 -18.50 20.10 -23.92
N GLU A 384 -19.10 19.52 -24.98
CA GLU A 384 -20.53 19.15 -25.00
C GLU A 384 -20.85 18.12 -23.91
N ARG A 385 -20.05 17.05 -23.84
CA ARG A 385 -20.25 15.97 -22.86
C ARG A 385 -20.03 16.44 -21.43
N PHE A 386 -19.05 17.33 -21.21
CA PHE A 386 -18.86 17.99 -19.92
C PHE A 386 -20.12 18.74 -19.51
N LYS A 387 -20.69 19.56 -20.40
CA LYS A 387 -21.89 20.36 -20.12
C LYS A 387 -23.13 19.52 -19.84
N GLU A 388 -23.33 18.44 -20.60
CA GLU A 388 -24.42 17.49 -20.40
C GLU A 388 -24.33 16.78 -19.04
N ASN A 389 -23.12 16.46 -18.59
CA ASN A 389 -22.88 15.63 -17.40
C ASN A 389 -22.38 16.42 -16.17
N THR A 390 -22.36 17.75 -16.23
CA THR A 390 -21.75 18.63 -15.22
C THR A 390 -22.21 18.35 -13.79
N LYS A 391 -23.46 17.92 -13.61
CA LYS A 391 -24.01 17.54 -12.29
C LYS A 391 -23.32 16.35 -11.65
N TYR A 392 -22.57 15.56 -12.40
CA TYR A 392 -21.88 14.35 -11.96
C TYR A 392 -20.35 14.43 -12.10
N VAL A 393 -19.79 15.47 -12.73
CA VAL A 393 -18.34 15.65 -12.89
C VAL A 393 -17.68 16.04 -11.56
N SER A 394 -16.65 15.33 -11.09
CA SER A 394 -15.91 15.71 -9.87
C SER A 394 -15.08 17.00 -10.07
N PRO A 395 -14.69 17.71 -8.99
CA PRO A 395 -13.74 18.83 -9.07
C PRO A 395 -12.43 18.48 -9.77
N LEU A 396 -11.94 17.25 -9.59
CA LEU A 396 -10.71 16.76 -10.22
C LEU A 396 -10.89 16.60 -11.74
N ASN A 397 -12.00 16.01 -12.19
CA ASN A 397 -12.33 15.88 -13.61
C ASN A 397 -12.59 17.25 -14.28
N LEU A 398 -13.19 18.22 -13.56
CA LEU A 398 -13.26 19.61 -14.00
C LEU A 398 -11.85 20.17 -14.23
N ASN A 399 -10.94 20.00 -13.27
CA ASN A 399 -9.57 20.48 -13.40
C ASN A 399 -8.86 19.85 -14.62
N GLY A 400 -9.00 18.54 -14.84
CA GLY A 400 -8.43 17.88 -16.04
C GLY A 400 -8.99 18.43 -17.35
N THR A 401 -10.31 18.65 -17.41
CA THR A 401 -10.98 19.23 -18.59
C THR A 401 -10.51 20.65 -18.86
N VAL A 402 -10.43 21.48 -17.82
CA VAL A 402 -9.96 22.88 -17.91
C VAL A 402 -8.50 22.93 -18.34
N SER A 403 -7.63 22.09 -17.77
CA SER A 403 -6.21 22.01 -18.16
C SER A 403 -6.06 21.67 -19.65
N LEU A 404 -6.74 20.62 -20.13
CA LEU A 404 -6.69 20.25 -21.55
C LEU A 404 -7.15 21.40 -22.46
N LEU A 405 -8.28 22.03 -22.16
CA LEU A 405 -8.82 23.13 -22.98
C LEU A 405 -7.87 24.33 -23.02
N ARG A 406 -7.19 24.65 -21.91
CA ARG A 406 -6.18 25.71 -21.88
C ARG A 406 -4.95 25.34 -22.69
N ASP A 407 -4.47 24.10 -22.57
CA ASP A 407 -3.29 23.62 -23.30
C ASP A 407 -3.52 23.61 -24.82
N LEU A 408 -4.76 23.36 -25.27
CA LEU A 408 -5.18 23.46 -26.67
C LEU A 408 -5.55 24.89 -27.12
N GLY A 409 -5.25 25.91 -26.30
CA GLY A 409 -5.47 27.33 -26.64
C GLY A 409 -6.93 27.79 -26.56
N ARG A 410 -7.83 26.99 -25.98
CA ARG A 410 -9.27 27.28 -25.79
C ARG A 410 -9.59 27.70 -24.36
N GLY A 411 -8.86 28.72 -23.89
CA GLY A 411 -9.11 29.32 -22.58
C GLY A 411 -10.53 29.89 -22.42
N ASP A 412 -11.17 30.30 -23.53
CA ASP A 412 -12.56 30.73 -23.60
C ASP A 412 -13.54 29.63 -23.14
N LEU A 413 -13.39 28.42 -23.69
CA LEU A 413 -14.21 27.27 -23.32
C LEU A 413 -13.87 26.76 -21.92
N ALA A 414 -12.59 26.77 -21.55
CA ALA A 414 -12.15 26.39 -20.22
C ALA A 414 -12.85 27.24 -19.14
N ASP A 415 -12.86 28.56 -19.34
CA ASP A 415 -13.51 29.50 -18.43
C ASP A 415 -15.03 29.33 -18.38
N ASP A 416 -15.66 29.02 -19.52
CA ASP A 416 -17.08 28.75 -19.59
C ASP A 416 -17.46 27.43 -18.89
N CYS A 417 -16.63 26.37 -19.00
CA CYS A 417 -16.81 25.13 -18.24
C CYS A 417 -16.81 25.38 -16.72
N ILE A 418 -15.87 26.20 -16.22
CA ILE A 418 -15.81 26.58 -14.80
C ILE A 418 -17.11 27.29 -14.39
N GLN A 419 -17.56 28.25 -15.19
CA GLN A 419 -18.75 29.02 -14.88
C GLN A 419 -20.02 28.18 -14.90
N HIS A 420 -20.16 27.30 -15.90
CA HIS A 420 -21.27 26.35 -16.04
C HIS A 420 -21.30 25.38 -14.85
N TYR A 421 -20.14 24.81 -14.48
CA TYR A 421 -20.00 23.94 -13.32
C TYR A 421 -20.47 24.59 -12.02
N VAL A 422 -19.98 25.80 -11.77
CA VAL A 422 -20.34 26.59 -10.60
C VAL A 422 -21.85 26.90 -10.55
N ASN A 423 -22.49 27.11 -11.70
CA ASN A 423 -23.91 27.44 -11.77
C ASN A 423 -24.80 26.21 -11.60
N GLU A 424 -24.47 25.09 -12.23
CA GLU A 424 -25.22 23.84 -12.14
C GLU A 424 -25.10 23.17 -10.76
N ARG A 425 -23.94 23.33 -10.09
CA ARG A 425 -23.69 22.75 -8.76
C ARG A 425 -23.94 23.71 -7.60
N LYS A 426 -24.56 24.86 -7.84
CA LYS A 426 -24.86 25.88 -6.80
C LYS A 426 -25.64 25.33 -5.60
N ASP A 427 -26.46 24.30 -5.82
CA ASP A 427 -27.31 23.69 -4.80
C ASP A 427 -26.56 22.64 -3.94
N ASN A 428 -25.28 22.38 -4.25
CA ASN A 428 -24.39 21.54 -3.45
C ASN A 428 -23.13 22.32 -3.03
N PRO A 429 -23.22 23.18 -1.99
CA PRO A 429 -22.12 24.05 -1.60
C PRO A 429 -20.83 23.31 -1.20
N GLU A 430 -20.94 22.09 -0.69
CA GLU A 430 -19.78 21.30 -0.24
C GLU A 430 -18.77 21.00 -1.34
N VAL A 431 -19.20 20.95 -2.60
CA VAL A 431 -18.33 20.66 -3.74
C VAL A 431 -17.33 21.80 -3.98
N PHE A 432 -17.67 23.01 -3.52
CA PHE A 432 -16.82 24.20 -3.60
C PHE A 432 -15.89 24.34 -2.37
N ASP A 433 -16.04 23.50 -1.34
CA ASP A 433 -15.19 23.50 -0.16
C ASP A 433 -13.86 22.80 -0.45
N LEU A 434 -12.90 23.57 -0.96
CA LEU A 434 -11.54 23.07 -1.19
C LEU A 434 -10.77 22.76 0.11
N ASP A 435 -11.20 23.28 1.26
CA ASP A 435 -10.50 22.99 2.53
C ASP A 435 -10.87 21.59 3.06
N ARG A 436 -12.08 21.12 2.78
CA ARG A 436 -12.54 19.76 3.11
C ARG A 436 -12.35 18.73 1.99
N ASN A 437 -12.07 19.17 0.78
CA ASN A 437 -11.81 18.27 -0.33
C ASN A 437 -10.43 17.58 -0.15
N PRO A 438 -10.38 16.23 -0.01
CA PRO A 438 -9.13 15.50 0.16
C PRO A 438 -8.11 15.71 -0.98
N PHE A 439 -8.58 16.13 -2.15
CA PHE A 439 -7.83 16.25 -3.41
C PHE A 439 -7.58 17.70 -3.82
N ALA A 440 -7.85 18.67 -2.95
CA ALA A 440 -7.66 20.09 -3.25
C ALA A 440 -6.23 20.47 -3.64
N ARG A 441 -5.23 19.65 -3.29
CA ARG A 441 -3.82 19.85 -3.67
C ARG A 441 -3.56 19.58 -5.16
N ASP A 442 -4.40 18.78 -5.80
CA ASP A 442 -4.26 18.38 -7.20
C ASP A 442 -5.00 19.34 -8.16
N ILE A 443 -5.88 20.20 -7.61
CA ILE A 443 -6.54 21.28 -8.33
C ILE A 443 -5.60 22.47 -8.42
N LYS A 444 -5.04 22.72 -9.61
CA LYS A 444 -3.97 23.72 -9.82
C LYS A 444 -4.44 24.95 -10.57
N ASP A 445 -5.55 24.89 -11.29
CA ASP A 445 -6.05 26.04 -12.06
C ASP A 445 -6.45 27.20 -11.13
N PRO A 446 -5.84 28.39 -11.25
CA PRO A 446 -6.12 29.52 -10.36
C PRO A 446 -7.57 30.00 -10.41
N LYS A 447 -8.24 29.88 -11.56
CA LYS A 447 -9.61 30.37 -11.76
C LYS A 447 -10.64 29.42 -11.16
N ILE A 448 -10.39 28.11 -11.21
CA ILE A 448 -11.18 27.12 -10.44
C ILE A 448 -11.12 27.46 -8.96
N ILE A 449 -9.90 27.66 -8.43
CA ILE A 449 -9.68 27.97 -7.00
C ILE A 449 -10.43 29.25 -6.60
N GLU A 450 -10.30 30.31 -7.41
CA GLU A 450 -10.95 31.60 -7.14
C GLU A 450 -12.48 31.50 -7.13
N GLU A 451 -13.07 30.92 -8.18
CA GLU A 451 -14.53 30.85 -8.31
C GLU A 451 -15.16 29.90 -7.28
N PHE A 452 -14.49 28.79 -6.94
CA PHE A 452 -14.95 27.89 -5.88
C PHE A 452 -14.96 28.60 -4.53
N ASN A 453 -13.87 29.27 -4.15
CA ASN A 453 -13.81 30.02 -2.90
C ASN A 453 -14.89 31.11 -2.84
N LYS A 454 -15.04 31.90 -3.91
CA LYS A 454 -16.04 32.96 -4.01
C LYS A 454 -17.47 32.44 -3.85
N LYS A 455 -17.78 31.30 -4.45
CA LYS A 455 -19.12 30.69 -4.38
C LYS A 455 -19.36 30.02 -3.05
N PHE A 456 -18.37 29.33 -2.50
CA PHE A 456 -18.44 28.73 -1.18
C PHE A 456 -18.67 29.80 -0.10
N VAL A 457 -17.95 30.92 -0.14
CA VAL A 457 -18.14 32.05 0.79
C VAL A 457 -19.53 32.67 0.65
N LYS A 458 -20.09 32.73 -0.56
CA LYS A 458 -21.43 33.28 -0.81
C LYS A 458 -22.57 32.35 -0.39
N LEU A 459 -22.36 31.03 -0.50
CA LEU A 459 -23.37 30.00 -0.24
C LEU A 459 -23.30 29.44 1.19
N SER A 460 -22.16 29.54 1.86
CA SER A 460 -22.00 29.14 3.26
C SER A 460 -22.64 30.18 4.19
N PRO A 461 -23.24 29.75 5.31
CA PRO A 461 -23.56 30.67 6.39
C PRO A 461 -22.27 31.39 6.80
N GLN A 462 -22.22 32.72 6.66
CA GLN A 462 -21.04 33.47 7.12
C GLN A 462 -20.88 33.22 8.61
N LYS A 463 -19.86 32.43 8.98
CA LYS A 463 -19.42 32.35 10.37
C LYS A 463 -19.07 33.76 10.81
N SER A 464 -19.58 34.17 11.96
CA SER A 464 -19.14 35.42 12.58
C SER A 464 -17.63 35.38 12.80
N LEU A 465 -17.00 36.57 12.88
CA LEU A 465 -15.58 36.68 13.24
C LEU A 465 -15.28 35.88 14.53
N ARG A 466 -16.20 35.92 15.51
CA ARG A 466 -16.10 35.19 16.77
C ARG A 466 -16.07 33.67 16.59
N GLU A 467 -16.99 33.11 15.80
CA GLU A 467 -17.04 31.67 15.52
C GLU A 467 -15.82 31.19 14.74
N THR A 468 -15.29 32.04 13.85
CA THR A 468 -14.09 31.76 13.07
C THR A 468 -12.85 31.70 13.98
N ILE A 469 -12.67 32.71 14.84
CA ILE A 469 -11.57 32.73 15.81
C ILE A 469 -11.69 31.54 16.78
N ALA A 470 -12.89 31.22 17.25
CA ALA A 470 -13.14 30.07 18.11
C ALA A 470 -12.78 28.74 17.45
N GLY A 471 -13.00 28.62 16.13
CA GLY A 471 -12.69 27.42 15.35
C GLY A 471 -11.20 27.18 15.15
N ILE A 472 -10.41 28.26 15.09
CA ILE A 472 -8.94 28.24 14.98
C ILE A 472 -8.27 28.13 16.35
N ALA A 473 -8.84 28.76 17.37
CA ALA A 473 -8.31 28.80 18.72
C ALA A 473 -8.12 27.36 19.28
N GLY A 474 -6.86 27.00 19.53
CA GLY A 474 -6.49 25.68 20.06
C GLY A 474 -6.28 24.58 19.00
N LYS A 475 -6.34 24.89 17.70
CA LYS A 475 -6.00 23.97 16.60
C LYS A 475 -4.78 24.46 15.82
N ASN A 476 -3.99 23.53 15.29
CA ASN A 476 -2.81 23.83 14.45
C ASN A 476 -3.15 23.87 12.95
N GLY A 477 -4.27 24.51 12.57
CA GLY A 477 -4.67 24.64 11.17
C GLY A 477 -5.90 25.53 10.98
N TRP A 478 -5.92 26.26 9.87
CA TRP A 478 -7.00 27.15 9.42
C TRP A 478 -7.27 26.92 7.94
N GLY A 479 -8.52 27.07 7.52
CA GLY A 479 -8.91 27.03 6.11
C GLY A 479 -8.66 28.37 5.40
N ARG A 480 -8.71 28.37 4.06
CA ARG A 480 -8.64 29.61 3.26
C ARG A 480 -9.81 30.54 3.59
N THR A 481 -10.98 29.97 3.82
CA THR A 481 -12.20 30.75 4.14
C THR A 481 -12.12 31.42 5.50
N ASP A 482 -11.41 30.81 6.46
CA ASP A 482 -11.28 31.39 7.80
C ASP A 482 -10.40 32.66 7.75
N ILE A 483 -9.32 32.64 6.94
CA ILE A 483 -8.47 33.83 6.70
C ILE A 483 -9.24 34.93 5.97
N ASP A 484 -10.11 34.57 5.03
CA ASP A 484 -10.95 35.55 4.33
C ASP A 484 -11.95 36.24 5.27
N VAL A 485 -12.58 35.51 6.18
CA VAL A 485 -13.48 36.10 7.18
C VAL A 485 -12.71 37.01 8.15
N MET A 486 -11.57 36.55 8.65
CA MET A 486 -10.73 37.34 9.57
C MET A 486 -10.16 38.59 8.91
N SER A 487 -9.61 38.48 7.69
CA SER A 487 -8.98 39.61 7.00
C SER A 487 -9.99 40.67 6.55
N ASN A 488 -11.24 40.32 6.27
CA ASN A 488 -12.31 41.25 5.91
C ASN A 488 -12.93 41.97 7.11
N ALA A 489 -12.79 41.43 8.32
CA ALA A 489 -13.35 42.07 9.51
C ALA A 489 -12.66 43.40 9.83
N SER A 490 -13.40 44.29 10.50
CA SER A 490 -12.92 45.60 10.93
C SER A 490 -12.18 45.52 12.27
N GLU A 491 -11.30 46.50 12.53
CA GLU A 491 -10.61 46.64 13.82
C GLU A 491 -11.61 46.78 14.98
N ASP A 492 -12.76 47.42 14.75
CA ASP A 492 -13.86 47.55 15.72
C ASP A 492 -14.44 46.20 16.14
N GLU A 493 -14.54 45.25 15.21
CA GLU A 493 -15.05 43.91 15.52
C GLU A 493 -14.06 43.12 16.39
N TYR A 494 -12.76 43.17 16.05
CA TYR A 494 -11.71 42.60 16.90
C TYR A 494 -11.70 43.21 18.30
N TYR A 495 -11.82 44.53 18.38
CA TYR A 495 -11.89 45.26 19.65
C TYR A 495 -13.08 44.80 20.49
N ARG A 496 -14.28 44.70 19.90
CA ARG A 496 -15.49 44.24 20.61
C ARG A 496 -15.35 42.80 21.09
N ILE A 497 -14.77 41.91 20.28
CA ILE A 497 -14.55 40.51 20.67
C ILE A 497 -13.59 40.43 21.86
N PHE A 498 -12.40 41.05 21.77
CA PHE A 498 -11.41 41.00 22.84
C PHE A 498 -11.91 41.65 24.15
N LYS A 499 -12.83 42.62 24.08
CA LYS A 499 -13.46 43.23 25.27
C LYS A 499 -14.55 42.35 25.89
N ASN A 500 -15.20 41.51 25.10
CA ASN A 500 -16.32 40.67 25.55
C ASN A 500 -15.88 39.26 25.96
N GLU A 501 -14.69 38.80 25.55
CA GLU A 501 -14.11 37.52 25.97
C GLU A 501 -13.33 37.65 27.29
N ASN A 502 -13.33 36.60 28.12
CA ASN A 502 -12.64 36.57 29.41
C ASN A 502 -11.95 35.22 29.65
N GLY A 503 -10.96 35.18 30.55
CA GLY A 503 -10.27 33.96 30.94
C GLY A 503 -9.51 33.28 29.79
N ASP A 504 -9.49 31.94 29.77
CA ASP A 504 -8.74 31.14 28.78
C ASP A 504 -9.23 31.37 27.34
N HIS A 505 -10.49 31.77 27.16
CA HIS A 505 -11.06 32.11 25.86
C HIS A 505 -10.42 33.38 25.29
N LEU A 506 -10.19 34.41 26.11
CA LEU A 506 -9.50 35.62 25.66
C LEU A 506 -8.07 35.33 25.21
N HIS A 507 -7.32 34.57 26.03
CA HIS A 507 -5.93 34.22 25.72
C HIS A 507 -5.81 33.42 24.43
N SER A 508 -6.68 32.43 24.23
CA SER A 508 -6.68 31.60 23.03
C SER A 508 -7.08 32.39 21.78
N PHE A 509 -8.04 33.31 21.88
CA PHE A 509 -8.48 34.16 20.76
C PHE A 509 -7.40 35.15 20.33
N VAL A 510 -6.75 35.82 21.28
CA VAL A 510 -5.65 36.76 20.99
C VAL A 510 -4.47 36.02 20.35
N ASN A 511 -4.09 34.86 20.90
CA ASN A 511 -3.01 34.06 20.32
C ASN A 511 -3.36 33.54 18.92
N ALA A 512 -4.61 33.13 18.67
CA ALA A 512 -5.06 32.67 17.35
C ALA A 512 -4.98 33.77 16.28
N CYS A 513 -5.13 35.04 16.65
CA CYS A 513 -4.99 36.16 15.72
C CYS A 513 -3.54 36.62 15.54
N LEU A 514 -2.71 36.55 16.60
CA LEU A 514 -1.32 37.01 16.56
C LEU A 514 -0.32 35.94 16.08
N GLN A 515 -0.73 34.66 16.00
CA GLN A 515 0.15 33.58 15.53
C GLN A 515 0.72 33.82 14.13
N PHE A 516 0.01 34.56 13.27
CA PHE A 516 0.45 34.88 11.92
C PHE A 516 1.74 35.73 11.90
N ASN A 517 1.97 36.58 12.91
CA ASN A 517 3.23 37.33 13.05
C ASN A 517 4.45 36.43 13.36
N ARG A 518 4.23 35.18 13.77
CA ARG A 518 5.29 34.23 14.13
C ARG A 518 5.66 33.28 12.97
N ILE A 519 4.94 33.34 11.85
CA ILE A 519 5.14 32.45 10.70
C ILE A 519 6.00 33.17 9.65
N VAL A 520 7.11 32.53 9.25
CA VAL A 520 8.12 33.10 8.34
C VAL A 520 7.59 33.35 6.92
N ASN A 521 6.65 32.53 6.45
CA ASN A 521 6.05 32.61 5.11
C ASN A 521 4.54 32.97 5.18
N THR A 522 4.20 34.14 5.69
CA THR A 522 2.80 34.61 5.76
C THR A 522 2.33 35.30 4.48
N SER A 523 1.10 34.98 4.07
CA SER A 523 0.38 35.70 3.03
C SER A 523 0.01 37.13 3.46
N GLU A 524 -0.23 38.02 2.49
CA GLU A 524 -0.63 39.41 2.78
C GLU A 524 -1.95 39.50 3.58
N LYS A 525 -2.88 38.57 3.35
CA LYS A 525 -4.13 38.49 4.12
C LYS A 525 -3.90 38.08 5.58
N GLU A 526 -2.98 37.14 5.84
CA GLU A 526 -2.62 36.72 7.20
C GLU A 526 -1.91 37.84 7.97
N LYS A 527 -1.06 38.63 7.29
CA LYS A 527 -0.45 39.84 7.88
C LYS A 527 -1.53 40.88 8.22
N LEU A 528 -2.53 41.06 7.36
CA LEU A 528 -3.63 41.99 7.60
C LEU A 528 -4.45 41.60 8.83
N VAL A 529 -4.69 40.29 9.04
CA VAL A 529 -5.35 39.77 10.24
C VAL A 529 -4.57 40.15 11.50
N ALA A 530 -3.27 39.87 11.53
CA ALA A 530 -2.44 40.18 12.70
C ALA A 530 -2.35 41.70 12.96
N SER A 531 -2.23 42.51 11.91
CA SER A 531 -2.17 43.97 12.02
C SER A 531 -3.46 44.56 12.60
N LYS A 532 -4.63 44.11 12.14
CA LYS A 532 -5.93 44.58 12.67
C LYS A 532 -6.15 44.13 14.11
N ALA A 533 -5.74 42.92 14.47
CA ALA A 533 -5.79 42.43 15.84
C ALA A 533 -4.85 43.22 16.76
N GLU A 534 -3.65 43.56 16.30
CA GLU A 534 -2.69 44.39 17.04
C GLU A 534 -3.22 45.81 17.23
N ALA A 535 -3.83 46.43 16.20
CA ALA A 535 -4.46 47.74 16.30
C ALA A 535 -5.61 47.75 17.33
N ALA A 536 -6.45 46.71 17.33
CA ALA A 536 -7.51 46.56 18.33
C ALA A 536 -6.95 46.43 19.76
N LEU A 537 -5.85 45.68 19.94
CA LEU A 537 -5.19 45.52 21.24
C LEU A 537 -4.48 46.80 21.70
N MET A 538 -3.87 47.55 20.78
CA MET A 538 -3.31 48.88 21.06
C MET A 538 -4.40 49.86 21.53
N ARG A 539 -5.58 49.81 20.91
CA ARG A 539 -6.74 50.58 21.38
C ARG A 539 -7.17 50.19 22.79
N ILE A 540 -7.24 48.89 23.10
CA ILE A 540 -7.58 48.39 24.45
C ILE A 540 -6.53 48.83 25.48
N ALA A 541 -5.24 48.81 25.11
CA ALA A 541 -4.16 49.28 25.95
C ALA A 541 -4.24 50.76 26.29
N GLY A 542 -4.75 51.58 25.37
CA GLY A 542 -4.97 53.01 25.57
C GLY A 542 -6.07 53.36 26.58
N GLU A 543 -6.92 52.40 26.97
CA GLU A 543 -8.05 52.67 27.87
C GLU A 543 -7.65 52.79 29.35
N SER A 544 -6.61 52.08 29.78
CA SER A 544 -6.18 52.07 31.18
C SER A 544 -4.78 51.48 31.34
N GLU A 545 -4.09 51.89 32.40
CA GLU A 545 -2.75 51.37 32.73
C GLU A 545 -2.74 49.86 33.00
N ILE A 546 -3.84 49.32 33.54
CA ILE A 546 -3.99 47.88 33.73
C ILE A 546 -4.15 47.13 32.41
N ASN A 547 -4.87 47.69 31.43
CA ASN A 547 -4.98 47.09 30.10
C ASN A 547 -3.67 47.18 29.32
N ARG A 548 -2.91 48.27 29.47
CA ARG A 548 -1.56 48.39 28.91
C ARG A 548 -0.66 47.24 29.34
N ARG A 549 -0.65 46.92 30.63
CA ARG A 549 0.11 45.77 31.17
C ARG A 549 -0.42 44.42 30.68
N ARG A 550 -1.74 44.27 30.54
CA ARG A 550 -2.36 43.02 30.04
C ARG A 550 -2.04 42.75 28.57
N VAL A 551 -2.06 43.79 27.73
CA VAL A 551 -1.75 43.69 26.30
C VAL A 551 -0.26 43.38 26.06
N ALA A 552 0.63 43.94 26.89
CA ALA A 552 2.06 43.69 26.81
C ALA A 552 2.45 42.20 26.93
N ILE A 553 1.63 41.39 27.62
CA ILE A 553 1.87 39.93 27.79
C ILE A 553 1.86 39.20 26.44
N TYR A 554 1.18 39.74 25.43
CA TYR A 554 1.12 39.16 24.08
C TYR A 554 2.28 39.60 23.17
N GLY A 555 3.26 40.33 23.69
CA GLY A 555 4.44 40.79 22.94
C GLY A 555 4.19 42.04 22.09
N ILE A 556 3.08 42.75 22.29
CA ILE A 556 2.76 44.01 21.60
C ILE A 556 3.49 45.17 22.29
N ASN A 557 4.21 45.97 21.52
CA ASN A 557 4.99 47.09 22.06
C ASN A 557 4.11 48.34 22.25
N VAL A 558 3.51 48.43 23.43
CA VAL A 558 2.60 49.51 23.87
C VAL A 558 3.29 50.84 24.23
N ASN A 559 4.62 50.93 24.07
CA ASN A 559 5.42 52.12 24.33
C ASN A 559 5.88 52.87 23.06
N LYS A 560 5.38 52.49 21.88
CA LYS A 560 5.51 53.35 20.71
C LYS A 560 4.56 54.55 20.87
N GLU A 561 5.09 55.64 21.40
CA GLU A 561 4.56 56.97 21.09
C GLU A 561 4.63 57.18 19.56
N THR A 562 3.62 57.88 19.05
CA THR A 562 3.42 58.37 17.67
C THR A 562 4.68 58.83 16.96
#